data_AF-A0A938CUX3-F1
#
_entry.id   AF-A0A938CUX3-F1
#
_cell.length_a   1.000
_cell.length_b   1.000
_cell.length_c   1.000
_cell.angle_alpha   90.00
_cell.angle_beta   90.00
_cell.angle_gamma   90.00
#
_symmetry.space_group_name_H-M   'P 1'
#
loop_
_entity.id
_entity.type
_entity.pdbx_description
1 polymer ?
#
loop_
_entity_poly.entity_id
_entity_poly.type
_entity_poly.pdbx_seq_one_letter_code
_entity_poly.pdbx_strand_id
1 'polypeptide(L)'
;KDGYVALQLGSGTRRPKRVTAAQRGHYARNKVEPAERLVEFRVAADAVLEPGQKLAATHFVPGQFVDVTGTSIGKGFAGVMKRYNFAGLEASHGVSISHRSHGSTGQRQDPGKVFKGKKMAGHMGDRRVTKQNLKVVAVDAEAGLVLVAGAIPGARSGWVEVRDAVKRPRHADAPFPAGLAAADAGKA
;
A
#
# COMPACT_ATOMS: atom_id res chain seq x y z
N LYS A 1 -11.07 -8.62 -23.09
CA LYS A 1 -12.01 -9.41 -22.26
C LYS A 1 -12.53 -8.60 -21.08
N ASP A 2 -11.65 -7.94 -20.30
CA ASP A 2 -12.04 -7.22 -19.08
C ASP A 2 -12.09 -5.69 -19.22
N GLY A 3 -11.84 -5.15 -20.43
CA GLY A 3 -12.00 -3.72 -20.74
C GLY A 3 -10.82 -2.81 -20.37
N TYR A 4 -9.74 -3.36 -19.81
CA TYR A 4 -8.50 -2.65 -19.52
C TYR A 4 -7.28 -3.59 -19.58
N VAL A 5 -6.07 -3.01 -19.63
CA VAL A 5 -4.80 -3.76 -19.62
C VAL A 5 -4.18 -3.70 -18.22
N ALA A 6 -3.94 -4.86 -17.64
CA ALA A 6 -3.32 -4.99 -16.33
C ALA A 6 -2.59 -6.33 -16.18
N LEU A 7 -1.64 -6.36 -15.26
CA LEU A 7 -0.96 -7.56 -14.81
C LEU A 7 -1.32 -7.85 -13.36
N GLN A 8 -1.51 -9.13 -13.06
CA GLN A 8 -1.71 -9.60 -11.70
C GLN A 8 -0.41 -10.21 -11.17
N LEU A 9 0.07 -9.68 -10.06
CA LEU A 9 1.31 -10.11 -9.41
C LEU A 9 1.01 -10.80 -8.09
N GLY A 10 1.67 -11.94 -7.89
CA GLY A 10 1.67 -12.69 -6.65
C GLY A 10 2.96 -12.47 -5.87
N SER A 11 2.86 -12.34 -4.54
CA SER A 11 4.01 -12.32 -3.65
C SER A 11 3.80 -13.24 -2.44
N GLY A 12 4.90 -13.84 -1.97
CA GLY A 12 4.91 -14.90 -0.96
C GLY A 12 4.38 -16.24 -1.49
N THR A 13 4.64 -17.33 -0.76
CA THR A 13 4.19 -18.68 -1.13
C THR A 13 3.15 -19.17 -0.14
N ARG A 14 1.97 -19.59 -0.64
CA ARG A 14 0.89 -20.14 0.18
C ARG A 14 0.65 -21.60 -0.14
N ARG A 15 0.54 -22.43 0.90
CA ARG A 15 0.27 -23.87 0.75
C ARG A 15 -1.07 -24.09 -0.01
N PRO A 16 -1.13 -24.95 -1.04
CA PRO A 16 -2.33 -25.16 -1.86
C PRO A 16 -3.61 -25.55 -1.08
N LYS A 17 -3.44 -26.22 0.06
CA LYS A 17 -4.55 -26.60 0.96
C LYS A 17 -5.17 -25.44 1.72
N ARG A 18 -4.46 -24.32 1.86
CA ARG A 18 -4.92 -23.09 2.54
C ARG A 18 -5.53 -22.07 1.58
N VAL A 19 -5.78 -22.47 0.34
CA VAL A 19 -6.29 -21.64 -0.74
C VAL A 19 -7.65 -22.19 -1.15
N THR A 20 -8.59 -21.30 -1.46
CA THR A 20 -9.95 -21.68 -1.87
C THR A 20 -9.93 -22.43 -3.21
N ALA A 21 -10.95 -23.24 -3.50
CA ALA A 21 -11.03 -24.00 -4.75
C ALA A 21 -11.00 -23.08 -6.00
N ALA A 22 -11.71 -21.96 -5.94
CA ALA A 22 -11.73 -20.97 -7.04
C ALA A 22 -10.34 -20.38 -7.32
N GLN A 23 -9.62 -19.99 -6.27
CA GLN A 23 -8.24 -19.50 -6.41
C GLN A 23 -7.30 -20.59 -6.93
N ARG A 24 -7.46 -21.84 -6.49
CA ARG A 24 -6.66 -22.96 -6.99
C ARG A 24 -6.85 -23.17 -8.49
N GLY A 25 -8.09 -23.12 -8.98
CA GLY A 25 -8.38 -23.18 -10.42
C GLY A 25 -7.75 -22.01 -11.19
N HIS A 26 -7.76 -20.80 -10.60
CA HIS A 26 -7.10 -19.63 -11.19
C HIS A 26 -5.59 -19.79 -11.33
N TYR A 27 -4.91 -20.24 -10.27
CA TYR A 27 -3.47 -20.48 -10.31
C TYR A 27 -3.11 -21.65 -11.24
N ALA A 28 -3.90 -22.72 -11.27
CA ALA A 28 -3.68 -23.89 -12.14
C ALA A 28 -3.79 -23.55 -13.63
N ARG A 29 -4.78 -22.72 -14.03
CA ARG A 29 -4.90 -22.25 -15.42
C ARG A 29 -3.68 -21.48 -15.90
N ASN A 30 -3.07 -20.73 -15.01
CA ASN A 30 -1.88 -19.90 -15.29
C ASN A 30 -0.56 -20.62 -14.97
N LYS A 31 -0.61 -21.89 -14.53
CA LYS A 31 0.57 -22.72 -14.17
C LYS A 31 1.52 -22.06 -13.16
N VAL A 32 0.97 -21.31 -12.20
CA VAL A 32 1.75 -20.62 -11.16
C VAL A 32 1.45 -21.18 -9.77
N GLU A 33 2.41 -21.03 -8.86
CA GLU A 33 2.20 -21.39 -7.46
C GLU A 33 1.24 -20.42 -6.76
N PRO A 34 0.44 -20.88 -5.77
CA PRO A 34 -0.44 -20.00 -5.04
C PRO A 34 0.34 -18.97 -4.21
N ALA A 35 0.05 -17.70 -4.43
CA ALA A 35 0.66 -16.61 -3.67
C ALA A 35 -0.11 -16.27 -2.39
N GLU A 36 0.58 -15.70 -1.40
CA GLU A 36 -0.05 -15.19 -0.17
C GLU A 36 -0.84 -13.90 -0.43
N ARG A 37 -0.24 -13.00 -1.22
CA ARG A 37 -0.83 -11.73 -1.62
C ARG A 37 -0.89 -11.66 -3.13
N LEU A 38 -2.07 -11.29 -3.64
CA LEU A 38 -2.34 -11.12 -5.07
C LEU A 38 -2.82 -9.69 -5.29
N VAL A 39 -2.15 -8.95 -6.17
CA VAL A 39 -2.41 -7.54 -6.45
C VAL A 39 -2.40 -7.31 -7.96
N GLU A 40 -3.21 -6.38 -8.42
CA GLU A 40 -3.27 -6.00 -9.83
C GLU A 40 -2.60 -4.63 -10.05
N PHE A 41 -1.84 -4.53 -11.15
CA PHE A 41 -1.20 -3.31 -11.62
C PHE A 41 -1.68 -3.01 -13.03
N ARG A 42 -2.20 -1.81 -13.24
CA ARG A 42 -2.52 -1.32 -14.58
C ARG A 42 -1.22 -1.00 -15.30
N VAL A 43 -1.09 -1.51 -16.52
CA VAL A 43 0.11 -1.35 -17.34
C VAL A 43 -0.26 -0.87 -18.74
N ALA A 44 0.71 -0.33 -19.46
CA ALA A 44 0.56 -0.01 -20.87
C ALA A 44 0.49 -1.29 -21.71
N ALA A 45 -0.06 -1.20 -22.93
CA ALA A 45 -0.28 -2.36 -23.80
C ALA A 45 1.03 -3.03 -24.27
N ASP A 46 2.11 -2.27 -24.33
CA ASP A 46 3.47 -2.70 -24.66
C ASP A 46 4.28 -3.19 -23.43
N ALA A 47 3.71 -3.09 -22.23
CA ALA A 47 4.31 -3.50 -20.97
C ALA A 47 3.72 -4.81 -20.42
N VAL A 48 3.05 -5.59 -21.26
CA VAL A 48 2.43 -6.86 -20.89
C VAL A 48 3.49 -7.96 -20.81
N LEU A 49 3.43 -8.77 -19.75
CA LEU A 49 4.31 -9.90 -19.50
C LEU A 49 3.53 -11.20 -19.59
N GLU A 50 4.23 -12.28 -19.96
CA GLU A 50 3.65 -13.62 -19.98
C GLU A 50 3.43 -14.14 -18.54
N PRO A 51 2.33 -14.85 -18.27
CA PRO A 51 2.10 -15.46 -16.96
C PRO A 51 3.23 -16.42 -16.55
N GLY A 52 3.63 -16.37 -15.28
CA GLY A 52 4.66 -17.24 -14.71
C GLY A 52 6.07 -16.65 -14.68
N GLN A 53 6.28 -15.48 -15.28
CA GLN A 53 7.53 -14.75 -15.14
C GLN A 53 7.73 -14.21 -13.72
N LYS A 54 8.97 -14.30 -13.21
CA LYS A 54 9.37 -13.77 -11.89
C LYS A 54 10.03 -12.40 -12.05
N LEU A 55 9.60 -11.42 -11.27
CA LEU A 55 10.22 -10.10 -11.21
C LEU A 55 11.36 -10.11 -10.19
N ALA A 56 12.48 -9.47 -10.54
CA ALA A 56 13.61 -9.27 -9.65
C ALA A 56 13.62 -7.85 -9.07
N ALA A 57 14.38 -7.67 -7.98
CA ALA A 57 14.59 -6.35 -7.37
C ALA A 57 15.26 -5.36 -8.33
N THR A 58 16.02 -5.86 -9.31
CA THR A 58 16.64 -5.11 -10.42
C THR A 58 15.63 -4.46 -11.35
N HIS A 59 14.33 -4.71 -11.20
CA HIS A 59 13.29 -3.93 -11.85
C HIS A 59 13.34 -2.44 -11.46
N PHE A 60 13.86 -2.14 -10.27
CA PHE A 60 14.13 -0.77 -9.84
C PHE A 60 15.62 -0.45 -9.94
N VAL A 61 15.93 0.83 -10.15
CA VAL A 61 17.32 1.32 -10.22
C VAL A 61 17.59 2.39 -9.16
N PRO A 62 18.82 2.47 -8.60
CA PRO A 62 19.20 3.56 -7.71
C PRO A 62 18.97 4.93 -8.36
N GLY A 63 18.44 5.89 -7.61
CA GLY A 63 18.09 7.22 -8.12
C GLY A 63 16.67 7.38 -8.63
N GLN A 64 15.96 6.28 -8.93
CA GLN A 64 14.56 6.27 -9.33
C GLN A 64 13.64 6.77 -8.21
N PHE A 65 12.53 7.40 -8.59
CA PHE A 65 11.46 7.76 -7.66
C PHE A 65 10.28 6.81 -7.80
N VAL A 66 9.77 6.35 -6.66
CA VAL A 66 8.69 5.37 -6.55
C VAL A 66 7.57 5.86 -5.62
N ASP A 67 6.35 5.39 -5.89
CA ASP A 67 5.20 5.53 -5.00
C ASP A 67 4.98 4.20 -4.28
N VAL A 68 4.95 4.24 -2.95
CA VAL A 68 4.77 3.04 -2.11
C VAL A 68 3.41 3.09 -1.45
N THR A 69 2.60 2.05 -1.69
CA THR A 69 1.26 1.89 -1.11
C THR A 69 1.25 0.75 -0.11
N GLY A 70 0.67 0.97 1.06
CA GLY A 70 0.58 -0.03 2.11
C GLY A 70 -0.61 0.23 3.03
N THR A 71 -0.84 -0.68 3.96
CA THR A 71 -1.85 -0.51 5.01
C THR A 71 -1.19 0.18 6.20
N SER A 72 -1.65 1.38 6.55
CA SER A 72 -1.15 2.14 7.70
C SER A 72 -1.36 1.37 9.01
N ILE A 73 -0.46 1.54 9.98
CA ILE A 73 -0.58 0.94 11.31
C ILE A 73 -1.92 1.31 11.98
N GLY A 74 -2.70 0.30 12.35
CA GLY A 74 -3.91 0.41 13.15
C GLY A 74 -3.66 1.00 14.53
N LYS A 75 -4.51 1.96 14.93
CA LYS A 75 -4.48 2.61 16.24
C LYS A 75 -5.80 2.42 17.01
N GLY A 76 -6.69 1.55 16.52
CA GLY A 76 -8.00 1.26 17.10
C GLY A 76 -8.93 2.49 17.11
N PHE A 77 -9.80 2.56 18.12
CA PHE A 77 -10.66 3.72 18.34
C PHE A 77 -9.86 4.88 18.93
N ALA A 78 -9.68 5.94 18.15
CA ALA A 78 -8.93 7.13 18.55
C ALA A 78 -9.86 8.30 18.85
N GLY A 79 -9.61 8.99 19.98
CA GLY A 79 -10.24 10.26 20.32
C GLY A 79 -9.84 11.40 19.36
N VAL A 80 -10.59 12.51 19.40
CA VAL A 80 -10.45 13.64 18.46
C VAL A 80 -9.05 14.28 18.45
N MET A 81 -8.41 14.40 19.62
CA MET A 81 -7.07 14.97 19.73
C MET A 81 -6.04 14.12 18.98
N LYS A 82 -6.05 12.79 19.17
CA LYS A 82 -5.11 11.88 18.49
C LYS A 82 -5.43 11.72 17.01
N ARG A 83 -6.71 11.72 16.64
CA ARG A 83 -7.17 11.45 15.27
C ARG A 83 -7.02 12.67 14.34
N TYR A 84 -7.24 13.88 14.86
CA TYR A 84 -7.30 15.10 14.06
C TYR A 84 -6.42 16.25 14.59
N ASN A 85 -5.60 16.00 15.61
CA ASN A 85 -4.75 17.01 16.25
C ASN A 85 -5.56 18.20 16.78
N PHE A 86 -6.77 17.96 17.29
CA PHE A 86 -7.55 18.99 17.98
C PHE A 86 -6.85 19.39 19.28
N ALA A 87 -6.91 20.68 19.62
CA ALA A 87 -6.56 21.15 20.95
C ALA A 87 -7.53 20.59 22.00
N GLY A 88 -7.06 20.47 23.24
CA GLY A 88 -7.91 20.19 24.39
C GLY A 88 -8.47 21.48 24.98
N LEU A 89 -9.33 21.35 25.99
CA LEU A 89 -9.70 22.46 26.86
C LEU A 89 -8.62 22.67 27.93
N GLU A 90 -8.72 23.77 28.68
CA GLU A 90 -7.80 24.06 29.79
C GLU A 90 -7.78 22.91 30.80
N ALA A 91 -6.61 22.68 31.41
CA ALA A 91 -6.41 21.65 32.43
C ALA A 91 -6.81 22.11 33.85
N SER A 92 -6.95 23.41 34.06
CA SER A 92 -7.26 24.07 35.33
C SER A 92 -8.40 25.08 35.14
N HIS A 93 -8.58 26.02 36.08
CA HIS A 93 -9.59 27.09 36.00
C HIS A 93 -11.05 26.62 35.86
N GLY A 94 -11.39 25.50 36.52
CA GLY A 94 -12.77 25.05 36.67
C GLY A 94 -13.33 24.21 35.51
N VAL A 95 -12.50 23.79 34.55
CA VAL A 95 -12.93 22.83 33.53
C VAL A 95 -13.27 21.49 34.19
N SER A 96 -14.54 21.12 34.17
CA SER A 96 -15.00 19.83 34.67
C SER A 96 -15.09 18.81 33.54
N ILE A 97 -14.40 17.67 33.69
CA ILE A 97 -14.43 16.42 32.87
C ILE A 97 -14.21 16.54 31.35
N SER A 98 -14.06 17.74 30.80
CA SER A 98 -14.14 18.01 29.36
C SER A 98 -12.79 18.33 28.70
N HIS A 99 -11.68 18.18 29.43
CA HIS A 99 -10.29 18.45 28.99
C HIS A 99 -9.94 17.90 27.60
N ARG A 100 -10.47 16.72 27.26
CA ARG A 100 -10.22 16.02 25.98
C ARG A 100 -11.47 15.85 25.11
N SER A 101 -12.53 16.59 25.45
CA SER A 101 -13.80 16.56 24.73
C SER A 101 -13.67 17.12 23.31
N HIS A 102 -14.69 16.88 22.49
CA HIS A 102 -14.71 17.32 21.10
C HIS A 102 -15.17 18.77 20.90
N GLY A 103 -15.61 19.47 21.96
CA GLY A 103 -16.18 20.81 21.87
C GLY A 103 -17.51 20.84 21.10
N SER A 104 -17.89 21.98 20.52
CA SER A 104 -19.15 22.07 19.75
C SER A 104 -19.08 21.30 18.42
N THR A 105 -20.13 20.53 18.12
CA THR A 105 -20.25 19.77 16.85
C THR A 105 -21.04 20.52 15.78
N GLY A 106 -21.90 21.47 16.14
CA GLY A 106 -22.83 22.14 15.25
C GLY A 106 -23.32 23.50 15.75
N GLN A 107 -24.25 24.10 15.00
CA GLN A 107 -24.93 25.35 15.36
C GLN A 107 -26.28 25.05 16.05
N ARG A 108 -26.99 26.10 16.49
CA ARG A 108 -28.31 26.02 17.14
C ARG A 108 -29.45 25.71 16.14
N GLN A 109 -30.30 26.70 15.83
CA GLN A 109 -31.57 26.48 15.11
C GLN A 109 -31.33 26.11 13.65
N ASP A 110 -30.56 26.93 12.94
CA ASP A 110 -30.18 26.67 11.55
C ASP A 110 -28.68 26.32 11.52
N PRO A 111 -28.28 25.15 10.98
CA PRO A 111 -29.00 24.22 10.11
C PRO A 111 -29.70 23.03 10.82
N GLY A 112 -29.78 23.04 12.16
CA GLY A 112 -30.48 22.01 12.95
C GLY A 112 -29.88 20.59 12.86
N LYS A 113 -28.63 20.46 12.39
CA LYS A 113 -27.96 19.16 12.21
C LYS A 113 -26.44 19.27 12.25
N VAL A 114 -25.78 18.14 12.46
CA VAL A 114 -24.34 17.99 12.24
C VAL A 114 -24.07 17.69 10.77
N PHE A 115 -23.16 18.43 10.15
CA PHE A 115 -22.80 18.21 8.74
C PHE A 115 -22.08 16.87 8.50
N LYS A 116 -22.29 16.28 7.33
CA LYS A 116 -21.57 15.09 6.88
C LYS A 116 -20.07 15.40 6.79
N GLY A 117 -19.22 14.44 7.16
CA GLY A 117 -17.77 14.62 7.18
C GLY A 117 -17.23 15.40 8.38
N LYS A 118 -18.08 15.76 9.37
CA LYS A 118 -17.61 16.35 10.62
C LYS A 118 -16.59 15.43 11.30
N LYS A 119 -15.46 16.02 11.70
CA LYS A 119 -14.36 15.34 12.40
C LYS A 119 -14.82 14.90 13.79
N MET A 120 -14.80 13.60 14.07
CA MET A 120 -15.22 12.98 15.34
C MET A 120 -14.31 11.81 15.73
N ALA A 121 -14.37 11.37 17.00
CA ALA A 121 -13.64 10.17 17.42
C ALA A 121 -14.04 8.94 16.57
N GLY A 122 -13.15 7.95 16.47
CA GLY A 122 -13.41 6.74 15.71
C GLY A 122 -12.16 5.99 15.30
N HIS A 123 -12.35 4.96 14.46
CA HIS A 123 -11.27 4.11 14.00
C HIS A 123 -10.18 4.91 13.25
N MET A 124 -8.93 4.75 13.66
CA MET A 124 -7.75 5.41 13.09
C MET A 124 -6.71 4.36 12.69
N GLY A 125 -6.12 4.50 11.51
CA GLY A 125 -5.22 3.49 10.94
C GLY A 125 -5.96 2.41 10.17
N ASP A 126 -5.25 1.33 9.81
CA ASP A 126 -5.70 0.23 8.96
C ASP A 126 -6.34 0.67 7.65
N ARG A 127 -5.87 1.79 7.10
CA ARG A 127 -6.29 2.28 5.79
C ARG A 127 -5.16 2.11 4.80
N ARG A 128 -5.54 1.83 3.56
CA ARG A 128 -4.63 1.87 2.42
C ARG A 128 -4.20 3.32 2.19
N VAL A 129 -2.90 3.57 2.26
CA VAL A 129 -2.29 4.89 2.04
C VAL A 129 -1.09 4.76 1.11
N THR A 130 -0.87 5.79 0.30
CA THR A 130 0.26 5.86 -0.62
C THR A 130 1.19 7.00 -0.20
N LYS A 131 2.46 6.69 0.01
CA LYS A 131 3.53 7.66 0.16
C LYS A 131 4.18 7.86 -1.21
N GLN A 132 4.14 9.09 -1.72
CA GLN A 132 4.60 9.40 -3.07
C GLN A 132 6.03 9.92 -3.10
N ASN A 133 6.69 9.79 -4.26
CA ASN A 133 8.00 10.37 -4.55
C ASN A 133 9.12 9.95 -3.58
N LEU A 134 9.15 8.68 -3.18
CA LEU A 134 10.26 8.15 -2.40
C LEU A 134 11.42 7.79 -3.32
N LYS A 135 12.65 8.07 -2.91
CA LYS A 135 13.85 7.80 -3.71
C LYS A 135 14.38 6.39 -3.42
N VAL A 136 14.67 5.62 -4.45
CA VAL A 136 15.44 4.37 -4.33
C VAL A 136 16.91 4.73 -4.16
N VAL A 137 17.53 4.27 -3.08
CA VAL A 137 18.92 4.59 -2.72
C VAL A 137 19.86 3.52 -3.24
N ALA A 138 19.49 2.27 -3.09
CA ALA A 138 20.28 1.12 -3.49
C ALA A 138 19.36 -0.07 -3.78
N VAL A 139 19.86 -0.99 -4.60
CA VAL A 139 19.18 -2.25 -4.93
C VAL A 139 20.22 -3.34 -4.75
N ASP A 140 19.86 -4.36 -3.97
CA ASP A 140 20.64 -5.57 -3.79
C ASP A 140 19.94 -6.70 -4.55
N ALA A 141 20.55 -7.10 -5.66
CA ALA A 141 19.99 -8.12 -6.54
C ALA A 141 20.09 -9.54 -5.95
N GLU A 142 21.12 -9.82 -5.17
CA GLU A 142 21.36 -11.15 -4.59
C GLU A 142 20.41 -11.41 -3.42
N ALA A 143 20.25 -10.41 -2.54
CA ALA A 143 19.31 -10.49 -1.42
C ALA A 143 17.86 -10.18 -1.83
N GLY A 144 17.63 -9.68 -3.05
CA GLY A 144 16.32 -9.27 -3.54
C GLY A 144 15.74 -8.07 -2.79
N LEU A 145 16.59 -7.14 -2.33
CA LEU A 145 16.19 -6.00 -1.50
C LEU A 145 16.22 -4.69 -2.29
N VAL A 146 15.25 -3.83 -2.00
CA VAL A 146 15.17 -2.46 -2.53
C VAL A 146 15.21 -1.49 -1.34
N LEU A 147 16.25 -0.66 -1.28
CA LEU A 147 16.43 0.32 -0.22
C LEU A 147 15.80 1.64 -0.64
N VAL A 148 14.77 2.06 0.10
CA VAL A 148 14.00 3.28 -0.18
C VAL A 148 14.25 4.31 0.90
N ALA A 149 14.60 5.53 0.52
CA ALA A 149 14.76 6.65 1.43
C ALA A 149 13.39 7.16 1.89
N GLY A 150 13.09 6.94 3.17
CA GLY A 150 11.94 7.54 3.85
C GLY A 150 11.06 6.52 4.57
N ALA A 151 9.94 7.03 5.10
CA ALA A 151 8.98 6.21 5.84
C ALA A 151 8.03 5.47 4.91
N ILE A 152 7.96 4.14 5.08
CA ILE A 152 7.06 3.24 4.37
C ILE A 152 5.75 3.09 5.17
N PRO A 153 4.57 3.18 4.53
CA PRO A 153 3.31 3.03 5.24
C PRO A 153 3.06 1.58 5.68
N GLY A 154 3.06 1.37 6.99
CA GLY A 154 2.63 0.10 7.60
C GLY A 154 3.56 -0.36 8.71
N ALA A 155 3.25 -1.53 9.27
CA ALA A 155 4.10 -2.17 10.25
C ALA A 155 5.29 -2.87 9.56
N ARG A 156 6.36 -3.15 10.32
CA ARG A 156 7.48 -3.97 9.86
C ARG A 156 6.95 -5.33 9.36
N SER A 157 7.52 -5.83 8.27
CA SER A 157 7.11 -7.07 7.60
C SER A 157 5.69 -7.05 7.02
N GLY A 158 5.05 -5.88 6.93
CA GLY A 158 3.80 -5.71 6.21
C GLY A 158 4.00 -5.74 4.70
N TRP A 159 2.96 -6.17 3.99
CA TRP A 159 2.93 -6.13 2.53
C TRP A 159 2.81 -4.69 2.03
N VAL A 160 3.63 -4.34 1.04
CA VAL A 160 3.60 -3.06 0.36
C VAL A 160 3.62 -3.27 -1.15
N GLU A 161 3.04 -2.32 -1.85
CA GLU A 161 3.00 -2.26 -3.30
C GLU A 161 3.87 -1.09 -3.75
N VAL A 162 4.84 -1.38 -4.61
CA VAL A 162 5.78 -0.39 -5.13
C VAL A 162 5.51 -0.23 -6.62
N ARG A 163 5.44 1.02 -7.07
CA ARG A 163 5.27 1.39 -8.49
C ARG A 163 6.07 2.64 -8.79
N ASP A 164 6.25 2.92 -10.07
CA ASP A 164 6.83 4.20 -10.52
C ASP A 164 6.05 5.40 -9.98
N ALA A 165 6.78 6.46 -9.65
CA ALA A 165 6.18 7.69 -9.14
C ALA A 165 5.33 8.36 -10.22
N VAL A 166 4.03 8.50 -9.97
CA VAL A 166 3.08 9.08 -10.95
C VAL A 166 3.38 10.55 -11.25
N LYS A 167 4.02 11.26 -10.31
CA LYS A 167 4.29 12.70 -10.40
C LYS A 167 5.69 13.02 -10.93
N ARG A 168 6.48 12.03 -11.32
CA ARG A 168 7.83 12.21 -11.85
C ARG A 168 7.99 11.42 -13.15
N PRO A 169 8.83 11.89 -14.09
CA PRO A 169 9.16 11.10 -15.25
C PRO A 169 9.84 9.80 -14.81
N ARG A 170 9.63 8.75 -15.60
CA ARG A 170 10.32 7.48 -15.42
C ARG A 170 11.83 7.68 -15.50
N HIS A 171 12.56 6.94 -14.69
CA HIS A 171 14.02 6.92 -14.76
C HIS A 171 14.48 6.26 -16.07
N ALA A 172 15.42 6.89 -16.78
CA ALA A 172 15.86 6.43 -18.11
C ALA A 172 16.42 5.00 -18.08
N ASP A 173 17.19 4.67 -17.04
CA ASP A 173 17.86 3.37 -16.91
C ASP A 173 16.96 2.27 -16.33
N ALA A 174 15.71 2.56 -15.96
CA ALA A 174 14.82 1.55 -15.38
C ALA A 174 14.36 0.56 -16.46
N PRO A 175 14.53 -0.76 -16.28
CA PRO A 175 14.26 -1.76 -17.32
C PRO A 175 12.80 -1.77 -17.76
N PHE A 176 12.57 -1.82 -19.07
CA PHE A 176 11.25 -1.96 -19.71
C PHE A 176 11.21 -3.21 -20.58
N PRO A 177 10.15 -4.05 -20.55
CA PRO A 177 8.94 -3.93 -19.73
C PRO A 177 9.15 -4.28 -18.25
N ALA A 178 10.15 -5.11 -17.91
CA ALA A 178 10.44 -5.51 -16.54
C ALA A 178 11.89 -5.92 -16.33
N GLY A 179 12.36 -5.83 -15.07
CA GLY A 179 13.59 -6.49 -14.61
C GLY A 179 13.24 -7.92 -14.18
N LEU A 180 13.42 -8.88 -15.08
CA LEU A 180 13.11 -10.28 -14.82
C LEU A 180 14.22 -10.93 -13.97
N ALA A 181 13.82 -11.82 -13.06
CA ALA A 181 14.77 -12.73 -12.44
C ALA A 181 15.32 -13.69 -13.51
N ALA A 182 16.62 -14.01 -13.43
CA ALA A 182 17.17 -15.11 -14.20
C ALA A 182 16.31 -16.36 -13.94
N ALA A 183 15.97 -17.10 -15.00
CA ALA A 183 15.17 -18.29 -14.86
C ALA A 183 15.87 -19.24 -13.88
N ASP A 184 15.22 -19.51 -12.75
CA ASP A 184 15.64 -20.59 -11.87
C ASP A 184 15.64 -21.86 -12.72
N ALA A 185 16.84 -22.33 -13.13
CA ALA A 185 17.02 -23.69 -13.59
C ALA A 185 16.51 -24.57 -12.44
N GLY A 186 15.33 -25.17 -12.65
CA GLY A 186 14.60 -25.87 -11.62
C GLY A 186 15.53 -26.80 -10.84
N LYS A 187 15.57 -26.62 -9.52
CA LYS A 187 16.07 -27.70 -8.67
C LYS A 187 15.07 -28.84 -8.81
N ALA A 188 15.54 -29.89 -9.50
CA ALA A 188 14.91 -31.20 -9.60
C ALA A 188 14.65 -31.80 -8.21
#